data_AF-A0ABD1BJ74-F1
#
_entry.id   AF-A0ABD1BJ74-F1
#
_cell.length_a   1.000
_cell.length_b   1.000
_cell.length_c   1.000
_cell.angle_alpha   90.00
_cell.angle_beta   90.00
_cell.angle_gamma   90.00
#
_symmetry.space_group_name_H-M   'P 1'
#
loop_
_entity.id
_entity.type
_entity.pdbx_description
1 polymer ?
#
loop_
_entity_poly.entity_id
_entity_poly.type
_entity_poly.pdbx_seq_one_letter_code
_entity_poly.pdbx_strand_id
1 'polypeptide(L)'
;MCSSFLWSGPDMNPNKAKITWEEVCKPKQEGGLGLRSLREANDVSCLKLIWRIFSHGSSLWVKWIKTYLIKHDSFWSLRETTSLGSWMWKKLIKYRQIAKPLCKIAVGNGVLTSFWFDNWSGLGCLMNLVGPRGIIDLGIGRHETVAGVSNRRRRRHRIEIYNKIEDALSLIMEGRGKDSVDIVQ
;
A
#
# COMPACT_ATOMS: atom_id res chain seq x y z
N MET A 1 5.00 -16.57 -34.32
CA MET A 1 4.57 -17.99 -34.24
C MET A 1 3.22 -18.18 -33.52
N CYS A 2 2.91 -17.50 -32.41
CA CYS A 2 1.61 -17.73 -31.72
C CYS A 2 0.38 -17.01 -32.33
N SER A 3 0.56 -15.99 -33.18
CA SER A 3 -0.57 -15.21 -33.70
C SER A 3 -1.42 -15.98 -34.71
N SER A 4 -0.81 -16.82 -35.55
CA SER A 4 -1.54 -17.63 -36.53
C SER A 4 -2.40 -18.69 -35.84
N PHE A 5 -1.89 -19.34 -34.78
CA PHE A 5 -2.64 -20.35 -34.03
C PHE A 5 -3.84 -19.78 -33.26
N LEU A 6 -3.71 -18.57 -32.70
CA LEU A 6 -4.77 -17.95 -31.89
C LEU A 6 -5.84 -17.25 -32.73
N TRP A 7 -5.48 -16.72 -33.90
CA TRP A 7 -6.32 -15.78 -34.64
C TRP A 7 -6.60 -16.18 -36.09
N SER A 8 -5.93 -17.20 -36.62
CA SER A 8 -6.18 -17.74 -37.96
C SER A 8 -6.69 -19.17 -37.82
N GLY A 9 -7.92 -19.42 -38.29
CA GLY A 9 -8.40 -20.79 -38.50
C GLY A 9 -7.61 -21.48 -39.62
N PRO A 10 -7.87 -22.78 -39.89
CA PRO A 10 -7.26 -23.49 -41.02
C PRO A 10 -7.46 -22.70 -42.32
N ASP A 11 -6.52 -22.85 -43.26
CA ASP A 11 -6.18 -21.96 -44.40
C ASP A 11 -7.33 -21.55 -45.36
N MET A 12 -8.56 -21.97 -45.11
CA MET A 12 -9.76 -21.71 -45.93
C MET A 12 -10.81 -20.80 -45.27
N ASN A 13 -10.55 -20.20 -44.10
CA ASN A 13 -11.51 -19.28 -43.47
C ASN A 13 -10.92 -17.85 -43.29
N PRO A 14 -11.39 -16.84 -44.04
CA PRO A 14 -10.89 -15.46 -43.93
C PRO A 14 -11.33 -14.76 -42.64
N ASN A 15 -12.26 -15.37 -41.88
CA ASN A 15 -12.74 -14.81 -40.63
C ASN A 15 -11.78 -15.11 -39.47
N LYS A 16 -10.94 -14.13 -39.16
CA LYS A 16 -10.18 -14.09 -37.89
C LYS A 16 -11.18 -14.01 -36.73
N ALA A 17 -11.35 -15.10 -35.99
CA ALA A 17 -12.21 -15.10 -34.81
C ALA A 17 -11.58 -14.20 -33.74
N LYS A 18 -12.18 -13.02 -33.52
CA LYS A 18 -11.76 -12.10 -32.45
C LYS A 18 -12.28 -12.62 -31.10
N ILE A 19 -11.52 -13.52 -30.49
CA ILE A 19 -11.73 -13.94 -29.11
C ILE A 19 -11.19 -12.84 -28.17
N THR A 20 -11.89 -12.51 -27.08
CA THR A 20 -11.36 -11.54 -26.12
C THR A 20 -10.24 -12.17 -25.27
N TRP A 21 -9.30 -11.37 -24.76
CA TRP A 21 -8.23 -11.89 -23.90
C TRP A 21 -8.77 -12.54 -22.61
N GLU A 22 -9.92 -12.06 -22.14
CA GLU A 22 -10.61 -12.59 -20.96
C GLU A 22 -11.09 -14.04 -21.20
N GLU A 23 -11.64 -14.34 -22.37
CA GLU A 23 -12.01 -15.72 -22.76
C GLU A 23 -10.78 -16.64 -22.89
N VAL A 24 -9.67 -16.12 -23.44
CA VAL A 24 -8.42 -16.88 -23.55
C VAL A 24 -7.86 -17.27 -22.16
N CYS A 25 -8.05 -16.42 -21.15
CA CYS A 25 -7.54 -16.66 -19.80
C CYS A 25 -8.37 -17.66 -18.98
N LYS A 26 -9.59 -17.99 -19.41
CA LYS A 26 -10.45 -18.95 -18.69
C LYS A 26 -9.78 -20.33 -18.56
N PRO A 27 -10.11 -21.12 -17.52
CA PRO A 27 -9.64 -22.49 -17.40
C PRO A 27 -9.96 -23.32 -18.64
N LYS A 28 -9.16 -24.37 -18.90
CA LYS A 28 -9.41 -25.28 -20.03
C LYS A 28 -10.77 -25.96 -19.94
N GLN A 29 -11.26 -26.20 -18.74
CA GLN A 29 -12.59 -26.76 -18.45
C GLN A 29 -13.73 -25.84 -18.92
N GLU A 30 -13.47 -24.53 -18.97
CA GLU A 30 -14.42 -23.50 -19.41
C GLU A 30 -14.19 -23.06 -20.87
N GLY A 31 -13.37 -23.81 -21.62
CA GLY A 31 -13.07 -23.53 -23.04
C GLY A 31 -11.98 -22.48 -23.28
N GLY A 32 -11.30 -21.99 -22.24
CA GLY A 32 -10.14 -21.10 -22.38
C GLY A 32 -8.81 -21.85 -22.48
N LEU A 33 -7.70 -21.12 -22.52
CA LEU A 33 -6.35 -21.70 -22.57
C LEU A 33 -5.71 -21.89 -21.19
N GLY A 34 -6.35 -21.41 -20.13
CA GLY A 34 -5.82 -21.41 -18.76
C GLY A 34 -4.61 -20.49 -18.57
N LEU A 35 -4.49 -19.44 -19.40
CA LEU A 35 -3.42 -18.46 -19.27
C LEU A 35 -3.73 -17.45 -18.17
N ARG A 36 -2.70 -16.99 -17.46
CA ARG A 36 -2.87 -15.94 -16.44
C ARG A 36 -3.19 -14.60 -17.10
N SER A 37 -4.19 -13.90 -16.59
CA SER A 37 -4.54 -12.55 -17.04
C SER A 37 -3.37 -11.59 -16.86
N LEU A 38 -2.97 -10.93 -17.95
CA LEU A 38 -1.94 -9.89 -17.94
C LEU A 38 -2.35 -8.70 -17.07
N ARG A 39 -3.65 -8.39 -17.02
CA ARG A 39 -4.22 -7.36 -16.15
C ARG A 39 -3.94 -7.72 -14.69
N GLU A 40 -4.36 -8.90 -14.25
CA GLU A 40 -4.13 -9.36 -12.88
C GLU A 40 -2.63 -9.46 -12.53
N ALA A 41 -1.81 -9.97 -13.45
CA ALA A 41 -0.36 -10.06 -13.25
C ALA A 41 0.27 -8.67 -13.05
N ASN A 42 -0.18 -7.68 -13.83
CA ASN A 42 0.23 -6.29 -13.65
C ASN A 42 -0.24 -5.73 -12.30
N ASP A 43 -1.48 -6.01 -11.89
CA ASP A 43 -2.06 -5.46 -10.66
C ASP A 43 -1.30 -5.98 -9.43
N VAL A 44 -1.03 -7.29 -9.41
CA VAL A 44 -0.18 -7.93 -8.41
C VAL A 44 1.23 -7.34 -8.43
N SER A 45 1.79 -7.05 -9.61
CA SER A 45 3.12 -6.45 -9.71
C SER A 45 3.15 -5.03 -9.13
N CYS A 46 2.12 -4.21 -9.38
CA CYS A 46 1.96 -2.90 -8.77
C CYS A 46 1.87 -3.00 -7.24
N LEU A 47 1.04 -3.91 -6.71
CA LEU A 47 0.91 -4.13 -5.27
C LEU A 47 2.23 -4.61 -4.64
N LYS A 48 2.96 -5.52 -5.31
CA LYS A 48 4.29 -5.96 -4.86
C LYS A 48 5.31 -4.83 -4.84
N LEU A 49 5.27 -3.90 -5.80
CA LEU A 49 6.15 -2.73 -5.79
C LEU A 49 5.81 -1.79 -4.63
N ILE A 50 4.53 -1.56 -4.36
CA ILE A 50 4.09 -0.79 -3.19
C ILE A 50 4.60 -1.47 -1.91
N TRP A 51 4.37 -2.77 -1.77
CA TRP A 51 4.88 -3.55 -0.64
C TRP A 51 6.39 -3.39 -0.44
N ARG A 52 7.18 -3.44 -1.51
CA ARG A 52 8.64 -3.26 -1.45
C ARG A 52 9.06 -1.90 -0.91
N ILE A 53 8.31 -0.83 -1.18
CA ILE A 53 8.59 0.51 -0.66
C ILE A 53 8.59 0.52 0.87
N PHE A 54 7.71 -0.27 1.48
CA PHE A 54 7.56 -0.37 2.93
C PHE A 54 8.47 -1.44 3.54
N SER A 55 8.54 -2.63 2.94
CA SER A 55 9.21 -3.81 3.51
C SER A 55 10.72 -3.87 3.26
N HIS A 56 11.24 -3.21 2.21
CA HIS A 56 12.64 -3.35 1.79
C HIS A 56 13.36 -2.00 1.70
N GLY A 57 13.66 -1.39 2.86
CA GLY A 57 14.37 -0.11 2.94
C GLY A 57 15.82 -0.11 2.42
N SER A 58 16.42 -1.27 2.14
CA SER A 58 17.82 -1.39 1.70
C SER A 58 18.03 -1.21 0.20
N SER A 59 17.00 -1.42 -0.63
CA SER A 59 17.11 -1.28 -2.09
C SER A 59 17.39 0.17 -2.48
N LEU A 60 18.35 0.39 -3.40
CA LEU A 60 18.64 1.71 -3.96
C LEU A 60 17.39 2.37 -4.57
N TRP A 61 16.54 1.59 -5.24
CA TRP A 61 15.30 2.09 -5.81
C TRP A 61 14.33 2.60 -4.72
N VAL A 62 14.20 1.88 -3.61
CA VAL A 62 13.36 2.31 -2.47
C VAL A 62 13.92 3.57 -1.81
N LYS A 63 15.24 3.61 -1.59
CA LYS A 63 15.92 4.81 -1.05
C LYS A 63 15.69 6.03 -1.95
N TRP A 64 15.88 5.88 -3.26
CA TRP A 64 15.65 6.95 -4.23
C TRP A 64 14.19 7.43 -4.22
N ILE A 65 13.22 6.50 -4.22
CA ILE A 65 11.80 6.87 -4.12
C ILE A 65 11.51 7.65 -2.83
N LYS A 66 12.02 7.17 -1.69
CA LYS A 66 11.83 7.84 -0.40
C LYS A 66 12.43 9.25 -0.41
N THR A 67 13.64 9.42 -0.94
CA THR A 67 14.34 10.71 -0.97
C THR A 67 13.73 11.71 -1.97
N TYR A 68 13.39 11.28 -3.18
CA TYR A 68 13.05 12.21 -4.27
C TYR A 68 11.55 12.33 -4.56
N LEU A 69 10.78 11.25 -4.39
CA LEU A 69 9.35 11.24 -4.71
C LEU A 69 8.47 11.42 -3.48
N ILE A 70 8.75 10.69 -2.39
CA ILE A 70 7.98 10.77 -1.14
C ILE A 70 8.47 11.95 -0.27
N LYS A 71 9.79 12.16 -0.21
CA LYS A 71 10.46 13.18 0.60
C LYS A 71 10.11 13.03 2.10
N HIS A 72 9.46 14.03 2.68
CA HIS A 72 9.03 14.04 4.09
C HIS A 72 7.55 13.71 4.28
N ASP A 73 6.80 13.47 3.20
CA ASP A 73 5.38 13.13 3.30
C ASP A 73 5.18 11.61 3.45
N SER A 74 3.95 11.16 3.68
CA SER A 74 3.62 9.73 3.61
C SER A 74 3.22 9.34 2.19
N PHE A 75 3.60 8.14 1.76
CA PHE A 75 3.12 7.57 0.50
C PHE A 75 1.59 7.60 0.39
N TRP A 76 0.88 7.42 1.51
CA TRP A 76 -0.58 7.39 1.55
C TRP A 76 -1.24 8.77 1.38
N SER A 77 -0.52 9.87 1.62
CA SER A 77 -1.03 11.25 1.55
C SER A 77 -0.61 12.01 0.30
N LEU A 78 0.28 11.45 -0.54
CA LEU A 78 0.70 12.11 -1.78
C LEU A 78 -0.47 12.46 -2.69
N ARG A 79 -0.40 13.61 -3.36
CA ARG A 79 -1.43 14.04 -4.31
C ARG A 79 -1.33 13.24 -5.61
N GLU A 80 -2.48 12.82 -6.15
CA GLU A 80 -2.53 12.11 -7.44
C GLU A 80 -2.09 12.99 -8.61
N THR A 81 -2.27 14.30 -8.49
CA THR A 81 -1.91 15.31 -9.50
C THR A 81 -0.43 15.70 -9.47
N THR A 82 0.39 14.99 -8.68
CA THR A 82 1.82 15.27 -8.62
C THR A 82 2.45 15.09 -10.02
N SER A 83 3.03 16.18 -10.57
CA SER A 83 3.73 16.15 -11.86
C SER A 83 5.03 15.34 -11.82
N LEU A 84 5.58 15.15 -10.61
CA LEU A 84 6.81 14.41 -10.35
C LEU A 84 6.63 12.90 -10.54
N GLY A 85 7.69 12.26 -11.07
CA GLY A 85 7.79 10.82 -11.20
C GLY A 85 7.36 10.28 -12.57
N SER A 86 7.72 9.02 -12.82
CA SER A 86 7.41 8.33 -14.06
C SER A 86 5.92 7.96 -14.17
N TRP A 87 5.50 7.52 -15.37
CA TRP A 87 4.16 6.93 -15.54
C TRP A 87 3.90 5.78 -14.57
N MET A 88 4.92 4.95 -14.30
CA MET A 88 4.82 3.86 -13.34
C MET A 88 4.56 4.38 -11.92
N TRP A 89 5.23 5.46 -11.50
CA TRP A 89 4.98 6.08 -10.19
C TRP A 89 3.55 6.57 -10.04
N LYS A 90 3.03 7.26 -11.07
CA LYS A 90 1.62 7.71 -11.10
C LYS A 90 0.66 6.53 -11.02
N LYS A 91 0.99 5.41 -11.66
CA LYS A 91 0.23 4.16 -11.55
C LYS A 91 0.25 3.62 -10.12
N LEU A 92 1.41 3.53 -9.46
CA LEU A 92 1.50 3.09 -8.06
C LEU A 92 0.67 3.97 -7.11
N ILE A 93 0.68 5.29 -7.33
CA ILE A 93 -0.15 6.23 -6.58
C ILE A 93 -1.65 5.92 -6.72
N LYS A 94 -2.14 5.56 -7.91
CA LYS A 94 -3.55 5.16 -8.11
C LYS A 94 -3.89 3.85 -7.40
N TYR A 95 -2.93 2.92 -7.30
CA TYR A 95 -3.13 1.63 -6.65
C TYR A 95 -3.15 1.71 -5.12
N ARG A 96 -2.89 2.87 -4.52
CA ARG A 96 -2.90 3.07 -3.08
C ARG A 96 -4.20 2.66 -2.41
N GLN A 97 -5.34 2.96 -3.02
CA GLN A 97 -6.64 2.62 -2.40
C GLN A 97 -6.84 1.10 -2.28
N ILE A 98 -6.29 0.35 -3.23
CA ILE A 98 -6.31 -1.12 -3.21
C ILE A 98 -5.26 -1.64 -2.22
N ALA A 99 -4.08 -1.04 -2.19
CA ALA A 99 -2.98 -1.48 -1.32
C ALA A 99 -3.18 -1.16 0.16
N LYS A 100 -3.81 -0.03 0.49
CA LYS A 100 -3.97 0.48 1.86
C LYS A 100 -4.62 -0.51 2.83
N PRO A 101 -5.73 -1.20 2.50
CA PRO A 101 -6.29 -2.22 3.39
C PRO A 101 -5.43 -3.48 3.50
N LEU A 102 -4.56 -3.74 2.52
CA LEU A 102 -3.68 -4.91 2.45
C LEU A 102 -2.34 -4.70 3.17
N CYS A 103 -2.00 -3.47 3.54
CA CYS A 103 -0.77 -3.15 4.26
C CYS A 103 -1.09 -2.85 5.73
N LYS A 104 -0.86 -3.81 6.61
CA LYS A 104 -0.84 -3.60 8.06
C LYS A 104 0.61 -3.51 8.52
N ILE A 105 0.87 -2.80 9.60
CA ILE A 105 2.23 -2.71 10.16
C ILE A 105 2.23 -3.32 11.55
N ALA A 106 3.00 -4.39 11.72
CA ALA A 106 3.44 -4.87 13.00
C ALA A 106 4.60 -3.97 13.47
N VAL A 107 4.32 -3.14 14.47
CA VAL A 107 5.29 -2.19 15.01
C VAL A 107 6.32 -2.92 15.85
N GLY A 108 7.59 -2.79 15.47
CA GLY A 108 8.73 -3.15 16.31
C GLY A 108 9.26 -1.90 16.99
N ASN A 109 10.36 -1.34 16.47
CA ASN A 109 10.95 -0.11 16.98
C ASN A 109 10.17 1.15 16.58
N GLY A 110 9.17 1.10 15.70
CA GLY A 110 8.27 2.21 15.35
C GLY A 110 8.92 3.44 14.72
N VAL A 111 10.20 3.39 14.35
CA VAL A 111 10.95 4.55 13.81
C VAL A 111 10.54 4.83 12.37
N LEU A 112 10.20 3.79 11.61
CA LEU A 112 9.81 3.90 10.21
C LEU A 112 8.31 3.99 10.01
N THR A 113 7.54 3.79 11.08
CA THR A 113 6.07 3.79 11.07
C THR A 113 5.53 5.18 11.36
N SER A 114 4.80 5.75 10.41
CA SER A 114 4.09 7.01 10.61
C SER A 114 2.90 6.83 11.54
N PHE A 115 2.79 7.69 12.56
CA PHE A 115 1.69 7.62 13.51
C PHE A 115 0.31 7.83 12.84
N TRP A 116 0.24 8.75 11.86
CA TRP A 116 -1.04 9.16 11.27
C TRP A 116 -1.46 8.35 10.05
N PHE A 117 -0.49 7.95 9.23
CA PHE A 117 -0.78 7.46 7.88
C PHE A 117 -0.72 5.94 7.76
N ASP A 118 0.07 5.28 8.60
CA ASP A 118 0.22 3.82 8.56
C ASP A 118 -0.80 3.13 9.46
N ASN A 119 -1.20 1.91 9.08
CA ASN A 119 -2.17 1.11 9.81
C ASN A 119 -1.47 0.23 10.86
N TRP A 120 -1.06 0.86 11.95
CA TRP A 120 -0.38 0.19 13.07
C TRP A 120 -1.33 -0.16 14.23
N SER A 121 -2.41 0.59 14.41
CA SER A 121 -3.32 0.47 15.57
C SER A 121 -4.44 -0.56 15.38
N GLY A 122 -4.54 -1.16 14.20
CA GLY A 122 -5.69 -1.99 13.80
C GLY A 122 -6.97 -1.19 13.50
N LEU A 123 -6.99 0.11 13.81
CA LEU A 123 -8.11 1.03 13.52
C LEU A 123 -8.07 1.58 12.08
N GLY A 124 -7.09 1.16 11.28
CA GLY A 124 -6.83 1.73 9.96
C GLY A 124 -5.93 2.96 10.01
N CYS A 125 -5.98 3.76 8.95
CA CYS A 125 -5.23 5.01 8.87
C CYS A 125 -5.90 6.07 9.75
N LEU A 126 -5.22 6.47 10.83
CA LEU A 126 -5.74 7.43 11.80
C LEU A 126 -6.11 8.77 11.15
N MET A 127 -5.33 9.24 10.17
CA MET A 127 -5.64 10.48 9.45
C MET A 127 -6.99 10.42 8.70
N ASN A 128 -7.37 9.26 8.18
CA ASN A 128 -8.69 9.09 7.54
C ASN A 128 -9.82 9.04 8.57
N LEU A 129 -9.53 8.56 9.78
CA LEU A 129 -10.49 8.34 10.85
C LEU A 129 -10.84 9.64 11.60
N VAL A 130 -9.83 10.42 11.98
CA VAL A 130 -10.00 11.63 12.80
C VAL A 130 -9.82 12.94 12.02
N GLY A 131 -9.27 12.86 10.81
CA GLY A 131 -9.01 14.01 9.95
C GLY A 131 -7.93 14.95 10.50
N PRO A 132 -7.73 16.11 9.84
CA PRO A 132 -6.70 17.07 10.23
C PRO A 132 -6.85 17.64 11.64
N ARG A 133 -8.09 17.69 12.20
CA ARG A 133 -8.33 18.16 13.57
C ARG A 133 -7.71 17.24 14.62
N GLY A 134 -7.60 15.93 14.33
CA GLY A 134 -6.95 14.99 15.23
C GLY A 134 -5.50 15.36 15.56
N ILE A 135 -4.78 16.00 14.63
CA ILE A 135 -3.41 16.51 14.85
C ILE A 135 -3.37 17.48 16.03
N ILE A 136 -4.35 18.39 16.07
CA ILE A 136 -4.47 19.42 17.10
C ILE A 136 -4.96 18.79 18.41
N ASP A 137 -6.02 17.99 18.35
CA ASP A 137 -6.67 17.41 19.53
C ASP A 137 -5.75 16.44 20.30
N LEU A 138 -4.92 15.67 19.58
CA LEU A 138 -3.93 14.76 20.18
C LEU A 138 -2.58 15.45 20.44
N GLY A 139 -2.32 16.62 19.82
CA GLY A 139 -1.05 17.34 19.96
C GLY A 139 0.14 16.59 19.38
N ILE A 140 -0.07 15.83 18.32
CA ILE A 140 0.97 15.01 17.65
C ILE A 140 1.19 15.58 16.26
N GLY A 141 2.43 15.95 15.94
CA GLY A 141 2.79 16.50 14.64
C GLY A 141 2.43 15.56 13.48
N ARG A 142 2.19 16.12 12.29
CA ARG A 142 1.77 15.36 11.09
C ARG A 142 2.76 14.28 10.67
N HIS A 143 4.05 14.54 10.85
CA HIS A 143 5.15 13.68 10.41
C HIS A 143 5.74 12.85 11.56
N GLU A 144 5.05 12.80 12.70
CA GLU A 144 5.48 12.03 13.85
C GLU A 144 5.43 10.52 13.57
N THR A 145 6.39 9.82 14.16
CA THR A 145 6.49 8.36 14.11
C THR A 145 5.90 7.76 15.36
N VAL A 146 5.51 6.48 15.31
CA VAL A 146 5.04 5.77 16.51
C VAL A 146 6.12 5.77 17.60
N ALA A 147 7.40 5.70 17.20
CA ALA A 147 8.51 5.84 18.12
C ALA A 147 8.63 7.22 18.78
N GLY A 148 8.55 8.30 17.99
CA GLY A 148 8.64 9.67 18.53
C GLY A 148 7.54 9.96 19.53
N VAL A 149 6.36 9.42 19.27
CA VAL A 149 5.16 9.57 20.10
C VAL A 149 5.23 8.75 21.40
N SER A 150 5.95 7.63 21.40
CA SER A 150 5.93 6.69 22.51
C SER A 150 6.36 7.29 23.86
N ASN A 151 7.19 8.33 23.88
CA ASN A 151 7.65 8.93 25.14
C ASN A 151 6.64 9.93 25.75
N ARG A 152 5.48 10.18 25.12
CA ARG A 152 4.50 11.12 25.67
C ARG A 152 3.80 10.55 26.90
N ARG A 153 3.36 11.44 27.79
CA ARG A 153 2.39 11.07 28.83
C ARG A 153 1.01 10.90 28.19
N ARG A 154 0.39 9.74 28.39
CA ARG A 154 -0.97 9.42 27.95
C ARG A 154 -1.97 10.48 28.43
N ARG A 155 -2.90 10.88 27.56
CA ARG A 155 -4.00 11.80 27.90
C ARG A 155 -5.35 11.08 27.90
N ARG A 156 -6.30 11.62 28.67
CA ARG A 156 -7.70 11.21 28.60
C ARG A 156 -8.47 12.27 27.82
N HIS A 157 -9.27 11.83 26.86
CA HIS A 157 -10.05 12.69 25.99
C HIS A 157 -11.54 12.49 26.27
N ARG A 158 -12.33 13.55 26.09
CA ARG A 158 -13.80 13.44 26.13
C ARG A 158 -14.34 12.58 24.99
N ILE A 159 -13.65 12.56 23.86
CA ILE A 159 -14.02 11.82 22.65
C ILE A 159 -13.44 10.41 22.73
N GLU A 160 -14.29 9.40 22.57
CA GLU A 160 -13.94 7.98 22.71
C GLU A 160 -12.88 7.52 21.71
N ILE A 161 -12.94 8.00 20.46
CA ILE A 161 -11.99 7.55 19.42
C ILE A 161 -10.54 7.91 19.76
N TYR A 162 -10.32 9.04 20.43
CA TYR A 162 -8.99 9.43 20.88
C TYR A 162 -8.49 8.56 22.04
N ASN A 163 -9.39 8.14 22.93
CA ASN A 163 -9.04 7.18 23.98
C ASN A 163 -8.66 5.82 23.37
N LYS A 164 -9.39 5.33 22.37
CA LYS A 164 -9.06 4.09 21.63
C LYS A 164 -7.68 4.16 20.97
N ILE A 165 -7.31 5.32 20.40
CA ILE A 165 -5.99 5.53 19.82
C ILE A 165 -4.90 5.46 20.90
N GLU A 166 -5.13 6.09 22.06
CA GLU A 166 -4.21 6.02 23.20
C GLU A 166 -4.07 4.61 23.80
N ASP A 167 -5.17 3.84 23.84
CA ASP A 167 -5.16 2.44 24.23
C ASP A 167 -4.34 1.58 23.26
N ALA A 168 -4.57 1.74 21.95
CA ALA A 168 -3.80 1.03 20.94
C ALA A 168 -2.30 1.36 21.01
N LEU A 169 -1.95 2.63 21.29
CA LEU A 169 -0.57 3.04 21.49
C LEU A 169 0.05 2.36 22.73
N SER A 170 -0.70 2.31 23.83
CA SER A 170 -0.25 1.68 25.08
C SER A 170 0.04 0.19 24.89
N LEU A 171 -0.85 -0.54 24.21
CA LEU A 171 -0.70 -1.97 23.92
C LEU A 171 0.57 -2.28 23.12
N ILE A 172 0.88 -1.45 22.12
CA ILE A 172 2.09 -1.65 21.29
C ILE A 172 3.36 -1.31 22.06
N MET A 173 3.29 -0.33 22.97
CA MET A 173 4.42 0.00 23.83
C MET A 173 4.76 -1.11 24.82
N GLU A 174 3.76 -1.84 25.33
CA GLU A 174 3.96 -2.98 26.23
C GLU A 174 4.65 -4.17 25.52
N GLY A 175 4.39 -4.38 24.23
CA GLY A 175 4.98 -5.47 23.44
C GLY A 175 6.33 -5.15 22.76
N ARG A 176 6.94 -3.99 23.05
CA ARG A 176 7.98 -3.41 22.19
C ARG A 176 9.38 -3.99 22.47
N GLY A 177 9.85 -4.89 21.59
CA GLY A 177 11.26 -5.25 21.51
C GLY A 177 12.06 -4.13 20.83
N LYS A 178 12.94 -3.43 21.58
CA LYS A 178 13.71 -2.27 21.07
C LYS A 178 14.56 -2.58 19.83
N ASP A 179 14.94 -3.84 19.63
CA ASP A 179 15.77 -4.30 18.50
C ASP A 179 14.95 -4.88 17.33
N SER A 180 13.62 -4.94 17.46
CA SER A 180 12.74 -5.48 16.41
C SER A 180 12.47 -4.43 15.32
N VAL A 181 12.56 -4.82 14.05
CA VAL A 181 12.26 -3.94 12.91
C VAL A 181 10.76 -3.94 12.66
N ASP A 182 10.20 -2.80 12.22
CA ASP A 182 8.80 -2.71 11.78
C ASP A 182 8.58 -3.65 10.57
N ILE A 183 7.57 -4.51 10.64
CA ILE A 183 7.23 -5.49 9.60
C ILE A 183 5.89 -5.15 9.01
N VAL A 184 5.82 -5.07 7.68
CA VAL A 184 4.54 -4.97 6.98
C VAL A 184 3.93 -6.38 6.92
N GLN A 185 2.66 -6.50 7.30
CA GLN A 185 1.83 -7.70 7.28
C GLN A 185 0.69 -7.58 6.27
#